data_AF-A0A9E5F0E4-F1
#
_entry.id   AF-A0A9E5F0E4-F1
#
_cell.length_a   1.000
_cell.length_b   1.000
_cell.length_c   1.000
_cell.angle_alpha   90.00
_cell.angle_beta   90.00
_cell.angle_gamma   90.00
#
_symmetry.space_group_name_H-M   'P 1'
#
loop_
_entity.id
_entity.type
_entity.pdbx_description
1 polymer ?
#
loop_
_entity_poly.entity_id
_entity_poly.type
_entity_poly.pdbx_seq_one_letter_code
_entity_poly.pdbx_strand_id
1 'polypeptide(L)'
;MEERGLIGKKEIQEYKNFAFREDMLKLAVGVVLGNSFNKVVYGISDYLVMPVLTFLVSQTGDEWRRWEFSPFLGLKFEFGRMIGTFVDFLLMSFFLYLFYVKFASRIIGAEGPKRKQCPLCNESIRIEAVKCPFCTGDLIVKTRRAGRKNTGAENRRGK
;
A
#
# COMPACT_ATOMS: atom_id res chain seq x y z
N MET A 1 46.77 -10.12 19.76
CA MET A 1 45.34 -10.48 19.92
C MET A 1 44.43 -9.25 20.05
N GLU A 2 44.91 -8.02 19.84
CA GLU A 2 44.15 -6.77 20.09
C GLU A 2 43.28 -6.28 18.90
N GLU A 3 43.55 -6.73 17.66
CA GLU A 3 42.90 -6.16 16.47
C GLU A 3 41.47 -6.66 16.20
N ARG A 4 41.05 -7.78 16.82
CA ARG A 4 39.68 -8.32 16.63
C ARG A 4 38.59 -7.49 17.32
N GLY A 5 38.93 -6.62 18.27
CA GLY A 5 37.96 -5.78 19.00
C GLY A 5 37.55 -4.48 18.28
N LEU A 6 38.37 -4.01 17.32
CA LEU A 6 38.12 -2.76 16.58
C LEU A 6 37.25 -2.97 15.33
N ILE A 7 37.38 -4.13 14.67
CA ILE A 7 36.58 -4.50 13.49
C ILE A 7 35.10 -4.66 13.88
N GLY A 8 34.82 -5.34 15.00
CA GLY A 8 33.44 -5.47 15.50
C GLY A 8 32.79 -4.13 15.85
N LYS A 9 33.55 -3.18 16.42
CA LYS A 9 33.00 -1.84 16.73
C LYS A 9 32.70 -1.03 15.47
N LYS A 10 33.52 -1.13 14.42
CA LYS A 10 33.27 -0.43 13.14
C LYS A 10 32.06 -1.00 12.41
N GLU A 11 31.97 -2.33 12.27
CA GLU A 11 30.84 -2.97 11.59
C GLU A 11 29.51 -2.77 12.35
N ILE A 12 29.54 -2.80 13.68
CA ILE A 12 28.36 -2.48 14.49
C ILE A 12 27.93 -1.02 14.31
N GLN A 13 28.87 -0.08 14.15
CA GLN A 13 28.54 1.32 13.90
C GLN A 13 27.98 1.55 12.49
N GLU A 14 28.51 0.85 11.48
CA GLU A 14 27.95 0.87 10.12
C GLU A 14 26.56 0.23 10.07
N TYR A 15 26.36 -0.88 10.75
CA TYR A 15 25.03 -1.50 10.89
C TYR A 15 24.05 -0.59 11.62
N LYS A 16 24.48 0.06 12.71
CA LYS A 16 23.68 1.04 13.43
C LYS A 16 23.27 2.19 12.50
N ASN A 17 24.24 2.78 11.80
CA ASN A 17 23.99 3.86 10.84
C ASN A 17 23.10 3.41 9.67
N PHE A 18 23.15 2.13 9.28
CA PHE A 18 22.30 1.54 8.27
C PHE A 18 20.85 1.33 8.76
N ALA A 19 20.68 0.73 9.95
CA ALA A 19 19.40 0.36 10.53
C ALA A 19 18.58 1.58 11.00
N PHE A 20 19.25 2.63 11.49
CA PHE A 20 18.62 3.87 11.93
C PHE A 20 18.33 4.85 10.79
N ARG A 21 18.49 4.45 9.52
CA ARG A 21 18.01 5.27 8.41
C ARG A 21 16.49 5.34 8.40
N GLU A 22 15.98 6.56 8.33
CA GLU A 22 14.54 6.84 8.36
C GLU A 22 13.76 6.09 7.28
N ASP A 23 14.33 5.96 6.07
CA ASP A 23 13.65 5.28 4.95
C ASP A 23 13.46 3.78 5.23
N MET A 24 14.45 3.14 5.84
CA MET A 24 14.36 1.73 6.22
C MET A 24 13.41 1.52 7.40
N LEU A 25 13.43 2.42 8.38
CA LEU A 25 12.53 2.36 9.52
C LEU A 25 11.06 2.52 9.10
N LYS A 26 10.77 3.46 8.19
CA LYS A 26 9.42 3.66 7.63
C LYS A 26 8.92 2.41 6.91
N LEU A 27 9.78 1.76 6.12
CA LEU A 27 9.44 0.50 5.44
C LEU A 27 9.19 -0.63 6.44
N ALA A 28 10.08 -0.81 7.42
CA ALA A 28 10.00 -1.88 8.41
C ALA A 28 8.71 -1.79 9.25
N VAL A 29 8.38 -0.60 9.74
CA VAL A 29 7.14 -0.36 10.49
C VAL A 29 5.92 -0.68 9.64
N GLY A 30 5.92 -0.28 8.36
CA GLY A 30 4.84 -0.60 7.42
C GLY A 30 4.61 -2.10 7.25
N VAL A 31 5.68 -2.89 7.09
CA VAL A 31 5.58 -4.35 6.94
C VAL A 31 5.07 -5.02 8.21
N VAL A 32 5.54 -4.61 9.39
CA VAL A 32 5.12 -5.17 10.68
C VAL A 32 3.66 -4.87 10.98
N LEU A 33 3.22 -3.62 10.74
CA LEU A 33 1.82 -3.23 10.88
C LEU A 33 0.92 -3.94 9.86
N GLY A 34 1.38 -4.08 8.60
CA GLY A 34 0.66 -4.80 7.56
C GLY A 34 0.44 -6.27 7.91
N ASN A 35 1.48 -6.97 8.39
CA ASN A 35 1.38 -8.36 8.82
C ASN A 35 0.44 -8.54 10.02
N SER A 36 0.44 -7.61 10.96
CA SER A 36 -0.44 -7.65 12.12
C SER A 36 -1.90 -7.40 11.72
N PHE A 37 -2.14 -6.46 10.81
CA PHE A 37 -3.46 -6.19 10.27
C PHE A 37 -4.03 -7.38 9.50
N ASN A 38 -3.21 -8.05 8.67
CA ASN A 38 -3.62 -9.27 7.97
C ASN A 38 -4.12 -10.34 8.93
N LYS A 39 -3.46 -10.55 10.08
CA LYS A 39 -3.93 -11.51 11.11
C LYS A 39 -5.30 -11.16 11.67
N VAL A 40 -5.59 -9.87 11.87
CA VAL A 40 -6.91 -9.42 12.34
C VAL A 40 -7.97 -9.71 11.27
N VAL A 41 -7.66 -9.41 10.00
CA VAL A 41 -8.56 -9.69 8.87
C VAL A 41 -8.83 -11.20 8.76
N TYR A 42 -7.80 -12.03 8.86
CA TYR A 42 -7.96 -13.50 8.86
C TYR A 42 -8.77 -13.98 10.07
N GLY A 43 -8.54 -13.44 11.27
CA GLY A 43 -9.34 -13.82 12.44
C GLY A 43 -10.84 -13.51 12.23
N ILE A 44 -11.17 -12.30 11.78
CA ILE A 44 -12.57 -11.92 11.52
C ILE A 44 -13.17 -12.80 10.42
N SER A 45 -12.42 -13.07 9.36
CA SER A 45 -12.79 -14.03 8.32
C SER A 45 -13.11 -15.40 8.88
N ASP A 46 -12.17 -15.99 9.59
CA ASP A 46 -12.25 -17.39 9.98
C ASP A 46 -13.35 -17.60 11.03
N TYR A 47 -13.66 -16.58 11.84
CA TYR A 47 -14.73 -16.65 12.84
C TYR A 47 -16.12 -16.24 12.34
N LEU A 48 -16.25 -15.45 11.27
CA LEU A 48 -17.56 -15.03 10.74
C LEU A 48 -17.88 -15.70 9.40
N VAL A 49 -16.93 -15.71 8.48
CA VAL A 49 -17.11 -16.11 7.10
C VAL A 49 -17.14 -17.62 6.99
N MET A 50 -16.16 -18.32 7.58
CA MET A 50 -16.07 -19.78 7.48
C MET A 50 -17.29 -20.49 8.11
N PRO A 51 -17.84 -20.08 9.26
CA PRO A 51 -19.07 -20.67 9.80
C PRO A 51 -20.29 -20.43 8.90
N VAL A 52 -20.42 -19.23 8.31
CA VAL A 52 -21.53 -18.92 7.39
C VAL A 52 -21.38 -19.70 6.08
N LEU A 53 -20.16 -19.82 5.55
CA LEU A 53 -19.87 -20.60 4.36
C LEU A 53 -20.08 -22.09 4.59
N THR A 54 -19.57 -22.65 5.68
CA THR A 54 -19.78 -24.07 6.01
C THR A 54 -21.24 -24.37 6.29
N PHE A 55 -22.00 -23.45 6.88
CA PHE A 55 -23.44 -23.58 7.01
C PHE A 55 -24.16 -23.63 5.65
N LEU A 56 -23.81 -22.71 4.73
CA LEU A 56 -24.40 -22.66 3.38
C LEU A 56 -23.97 -23.85 2.51
N VAL A 57 -22.71 -24.26 2.60
CA VAL A 57 -22.12 -25.36 1.84
C VAL A 57 -22.47 -26.72 2.45
N SER A 58 -22.75 -26.80 3.76
CA SER A 58 -23.31 -28.02 4.38
C SER A 58 -24.66 -28.42 3.78
N GLN A 59 -25.42 -27.49 3.20
CA GLN A 59 -26.61 -27.82 2.42
C GLN A 59 -26.32 -28.27 0.98
N THR A 60 -25.14 -27.97 0.43
CA THR A 60 -24.78 -28.24 -0.97
C THR A 60 -23.63 -29.25 -1.17
N GLY A 61 -23.03 -29.74 -0.09
CA GLY A 61 -21.97 -30.74 -0.08
C GLY A 61 -20.58 -30.13 -0.32
N ASP A 62 -19.65 -30.31 0.64
CA ASP A 62 -18.21 -29.99 0.53
C ASP A 62 -17.44 -30.87 -0.49
N GLU A 63 -18.16 -31.62 -1.32
CA GLU A 63 -17.61 -32.64 -2.20
C GLU A 63 -16.75 -32.04 -3.31
N TRP A 64 -17.06 -30.81 -3.74
CA TRP A 64 -16.31 -30.12 -4.79
C TRP A 64 -14.88 -29.73 -4.36
N ARG A 65 -14.62 -29.54 -3.05
CA ARG A 65 -13.28 -29.22 -2.53
C ARG A 65 -12.37 -30.45 -2.42
N ARG A 66 -12.93 -31.66 -2.42
CA ARG A 66 -12.17 -32.92 -2.36
C ARG A 66 -12.05 -33.62 -3.71
N TRP A 67 -12.31 -32.90 -4.79
CA TRP A 67 -12.16 -33.48 -6.13
C TRP A 67 -10.69 -33.79 -6.40
N GLU A 68 -10.37 -35.07 -6.29
CA GLU A 68 -9.09 -35.66 -6.65
C GLU A 68 -9.24 -36.35 -8.01
N PHE A 69 -8.38 -36.01 -8.96
CA PHE A 69 -8.30 -36.70 -10.25
C PHE A 69 -6.97 -37.45 -10.29
N SER A 70 -7.01 -38.77 -10.39
CA SER A 70 -5.83 -39.64 -10.50
C SER A 70 -5.76 -40.28 -11.90
N PRO A 71 -5.18 -39.62 -12.91
CA PRO A 71 -5.22 -40.06 -14.31
C PRO A 71 -4.18 -41.12 -14.69
N PHE A 72 -3.91 -42.11 -13.82
CA PHE A 72 -2.76 -43.05 -13.86
C PHE A 72 -1.46 -42.51 -13.25
N LEU A 73 -0.65 -43.45 -12.73
CA LEU A 73 0.71 -43.25 -12.18
C LEU A 73 0.84 -42.54 -10.82
N GLY A 74 -0.16 -42.61 -9.94
CA GLY A 74 -0.01 -42.19 -8.54
C GLY A 74 0.18 -40.67 -8.32
N LEU A 75 0.10 -39.87 -9.38
CA LEU A 75 0.05 -38.41 -9.31
C LEU A 75 -1.35 -37.99 -8.87
N LYS A 76 -1.48 -37.57 -7.61
CA LYS A 76 -2.72 -37.03 -7.05
C LYS A 76 -2.78 -35.53 -7.34
N PHE A 77 -3.67 -35.13 -8.26
CA PHE A 77 -3.96 -33.71 -8.49
C PHE A 77 -5.20 -33.30 -7.69
N GLU A 78 -4.99 -32.53 -6.60
CA GLU A 78 -6.03 -31.98 -5.72
C GLU A 78 -6.67 -30.72 -6.34
N PHE A 79 -7.39 -30.87 -7.46
CA PHE A 79 -8.06 -29.74 -8.12
C PHE A 79 -9.06 -29.03 -7.19
N GLY A 80 -9.75 -29.79 -6.34
CA GLY A 80 -10.68 -29.23 -5.36
C GLY A 80 -10.02 -28.27 -4.38
N ARG A 81 -8.76 -28.52 -3.99
CA ARG A 81 -8.02 -27.65 -3.06
C ARG A 81 -7.51 -26.38 -3.72
N MET A 82 -7.13 -26.48 -5.00
CA MET A 82 -6.75 -25.32 -5.79
C MET A 82 -7.94 -24.36 -5.94
N ILE A 83 -9.10 -24.85 -6.38
CA ILE A 83 -10.31 -24.03 -6.55
C ILE A 83 -10.80 -23.51 -5.20
N GLY A 84 -10.71 -24.31 -4.13
CA GLY A 84 -11.01 -23.87 -2.76
C GLY A 84 -10.20 -22.63 -2.37
N THR A 85 -8.88 -22.65 -2.60
CA THR A 85 -7.99 -21.52 -2.28
C THR A 85 -8.36 -20.26 -3.08
N PHE A 86 -8.74 -20.41 -4.36
CA PHE A 86 -9.23 -19.28 -5.17
C PHE A 86 -10.53 -18.69 -4.65
N VAL A 87 -11.50 -19.55 -4.30
CA VAL A 87 -12.79 -19.12 -3.73
C VAL A 87 -12.58 -18.40 -2.40
N ASP A 88 -11.69 -18.92 -1.54
CA ASP A 88 -11.34 -18.29 -0.27
C ASP A 88 -10.69 -16.92 -0.49
N PHE A 89 -9.81 -16.76 -1.49
CA PHE A 89 -9.23 -15.46 -1.87
C PHE A 89 -10.31 -14.46 -2.36
N LEU A 90 -11.25 -14.90 -3.20
CA LEU A 90 -12.35 -14.06 -3.69
C LEU A 90 -13.24 -13.59 -2.54
N LEU A 91 -13.58 -14.49 -1.62
CA LEU A 91 -14.34 -14.17 -0.42
C LEU A 91 -13.59 -13.18 0.46
N MET A 92 -12.30 -13.39 0.71
CA MET A 92 -11.49 -12.47 1.51
C MET A 92 -11.42 -11.07 0.92
N SER A 93 -11.21 -10.97 -0.39
CA SER A 93 -11.24 -9.69 -1.09
C SER A 93 -12.59 -8.98 -0.95
N PHE A 94 -13.70 -9.73 -1.09
CA PHE A 94 -15.05 -9.18 -0.95
C PHE A 94 -15.35 -8.69 0.48
N PHE A 95 -14.95 -9.44 1.51
CA PHE A 95 -15.11 -9.02 2.90
C PHE A 95 -14.26 -7.80 3.24
N LEU A 96 -13.01 -7.75 2.77
CA LEU A 96 -12.15 -6.57 2.96
C LEU A 96 -12.76 -5.33 2.31
N TYR A 97 -13.35 -5.47 1.12
CA TYR A 97 -14.08 -4.39 0.46
C TYR A 97 -15.28 -3.91 1.28
N LEU A 98 -16.12 -4.82 1.77
CA LEU A 98 -17.27 -4.46 2.62
C LEU A 98 -16.81 -3.78 3.91
N PHE A 99 -15.75 -4.28 4.55
CA PHE A 99 -15.17 -3.67 5.73
C PHE A 99 -14.62 -2.28 5.42
N TYR A 100 -13.89 -2.09 4.32
CA TYR A 100 -13.39 -0.78 3.92
C TYR A 100 -14.53 0.21 3.67
N VAL A 101 -15.55 -0.14 2.89
CA VAL A 101 -16.67 0.77 2.60
C VAL A 101 -17.52 1.07 3.84
N LYS A 102 -17.80 0.08 4.69
CA LYS A 102 -18.68 0.27 5.86
C LYS A 102 -17.96 0.84 7.07
N PHE A 103 -16.72 0.44 7.30
CA PHE A 103 -15.92 0.85 8.46
C PHE A 103 -15.04 2.04 8.09
N ALA A 104 -14.23 1.96 7.02
CA ALA A 104 -13.31 3.04 6.67
C ALA A 104 -14.04 4.35 6.31
N SER A 105 -15.19 4.31 5.64
CA SER A 105 -15.98 5.55 5.41
C SER A 105 -16.60 6.15 6.69
N ARG A 106 -16.66 5.40 7.80
CA ARG A 106 -17.20 5.88 9.09
C ARG A 106 -16.11 6.45 10.01
N ILE A 107 -14.90 5.88 9.98
CA ILE A 107 -13.77 6.33 10.82
C ILE A 107 -12.77 7.22 10.08
N ILE A 108 -12.50 6.93 8.81
CA ILE A 108 -11.67 7.77 7.94
C ILE A 108 -12.63 8.79 7.31
N GLY A 109 -13.13 9.71 8.14
CA GLY A 109 -13.69 10.96 7.65
C GLY A 109 -12.65 11.54 6.70
N ALA A 110 -13.06 11.84 5.47
CA ALA A 110 -12.17 12.22 4.38
C ALA A 110 -11.31 13.43 4.74
N GLU A 111 -10.17 13.19 5.38
CA GLU A 111 -9.11 14.17 5.49
C GLU A 111 -8.47 14.23 4.11
N GLY A 112 -9.03 15.10 3.27
CA GLY A 112 -8.46 15.45 1.98
C GLY A 112 -6.98 15.80 2.12
N PRO A 113 -6.19 15.67 1.05
CA PRO A 113 -4.74 15.82 1.12
C PRO A 113 -4.40 17.19 1.71
N LYS A 114 -3.91 17.25 2.96
CA LYS A 114 -3.57 18.50 3.67
C LYS A 114 -2.39 19.26 3.05
N ARG A 115 -1.90 18.83 1.88
CA ARG A 115 -0.69 19.30 1.22
C ARG A 115 -0.93 19.63 -0.25
N LYS A 116 -0.40 20.77 -0.70
CA LYS A 116 -0.34 21.21 -2.10
C LYS A 116 1.13 21.24 -2.55
N GLN A 117 1.39 21.06 -3.84
CA GLN A 117 2.74 21.21 -4.39
C GLN A 117 3.08 22.70 -4.57
N CYS A 118 4.29 23.07 -4.16
CA CYS A 118 4.80 24.43 -4.38
C CYS A 118 5.14 24.63 -5.88
N PRO A 119 4.61 25.65 -6.56
CA PRO A 119 4.92 25.88 -7.98
C PRO A 119 6.34 26.40 -8.24
N LEU A 120 7.09 26.80 -7.20
CA LEU A 120 8.46 27.30 -7.34
C LEU A 120 9.52 26.22 -7.16
N CYS A 121 9.33 25.30 -6.22
CA CYS A 121 10.33 24.32 -5.82
C CYS A 121 9.82 22.87 -5.83
N ASN A 122 8.59 22.63 -6.29
CA ASN A 122 7.92 21.32 -6.35
C ASN A 122 7.79 20.58 -5.01
N GLU A 123 7.98 21.27 -3.90
CA GLU A 123 7.99 20.67 -2.57
C GLU A 123 6.61 20.58 -1.91
N SER A 124 6.53 19.60 -1.00
CA SER A 124 5.53 19.19 -0.01
C SER A 124 4.83 20.17 0.95
N ILE A 125 4.21 21.29 0.55
CA ILE A 125 3.73 22.30 1.53
C ILE A 125 2.27 22.12 2.00
N ARG A 126 1.92 22.69 3.17
CA ARG A 126 0.53 22.71 3.67
C ARG A 126 -0.37 23.57 2.77
N ILE A 127 -1.64 23.19 2.61
CA ILE A 127 -2.61 23.91 1.75
C ILE A 127 -2.72 25.39 2.14
N GLU A 128 -2.69 25.70 3.42
CA GLU A 128 -2.85 27.06 3.95
C GLU A 128 -1.53 27.84 4.04
N ALA A 129 -0.41 27.26 3.60
CA ALA A 129 0.87 27.97 3.66
C ALA A 129 0.87 29.16 2.69
N VAL A 130 1.08 30.36 3.27
CA VAL A 130 1.26 31.63 2.57
C VAL A 130 2.70 31.80 2.09
N LYS A 131 3.66 31.17 2.79
CA LYS A 131 5.10 31.21 2.48
C LYS A 131 5.69 29.80 2.53
N CYS A 132 6.53 29.47 1.55
CA CYS A 132 7.17 28.16 1.49
C CYS A 132 8.37 28.10 2.46
N PRO A 133 8.49 27.10 3.35
CA PRO A 133 9.62 26.98 4.27
C PRO A 133 10.92 26.53 3.59
N PHE A 134 10.84 25.89 2.41
CA PHE A 134 12.01 25.36 1.71
C PHE A 134 12.67 26.39 0.80
N CYS A 135 11.88 27.11 -0.01
CA CYS A 135 12.40 28.11 -0.93
C CYS A 135 12.19 29.56 -0.46
N THR A 136 11.53 29.77 0.69
CA THR A 136 11.20 31.10 1.23
C THR A 136 10.34 31.97 0.32
N GLY A 137 9.82 31.41 -0.78
CA GLY A 137 8.98 32.10 -1.74
C GLY A 137 7.57 32.34 -1.22
N ASP A 138 7.00 33.49 -1.56
CA ASP A 138 5.63 33.86 -1.23
C ASP A 138 4.64 33.21 -2.22
N LEU A 139 3.65 32.50 -1.68
CA LEU A 139 2.64 31.73 -2.43
C LEU A 139 1.30 32.46 -2.55
N ILE A 140 1.26 33.71 -2.11
CA ILE A 140 0.18 34.66 -2.33
C ILE A 140 0.07 34.97 -3.82
N VAL A 141 -0.76 34.17 -4.49
CA VAL A 141 -1.38 34.41 -5.81
C VAL A 141 -0.55 33.99 -7.04
N LYS A 142 -1.06 32.97 -7.74
CA LYS A 142 -1.39 33.05 -9.18
C LYS A 142 -2.25 31.87 -9.66
N THR A 143 -3.56 31.97 -9.46
CA THR A 143 -4.58 31.11 -10.11
C THR A 143 -4.94 31.56 -11.53
N ARG A 144 -4.07 32.28 -12.27
CA ARG A 144 -4.31 32.57 -13.69
C ARG A 144 -3.01 32.65 -14.48
N ARG A 145 -2.69 31.59 -15.23
CA ARG A 145 -2.04 31.62 -16.57
C ARG A 145 -1.87 30.18 -17.10
N ALA A 146 -2.98 29.44 -17.19
CA ALA A 146 -3.11 28.40 -18.20
C ALA A 146 -3.82 29.05 -19.39
N GLY A 147 -3.12 29.21 -20.51
CA GLY A 147 -3.68 29.77 -21.74
C GLY A 147 -3.02 31.05 -22.24
N ARG A 148 -1.73 31.01 -22.58
CA ARG A 148 -1.27 31.81 -23.72
C ARG A 148 -0.69 30.83 -24.74
N LYS A 149 -1.51 30.56 -25.74
CA LYS A 149 -1.20 29.73 -26.91
C LYS A 149 0.03 30.31 -27.58
N ASN A 150 0.97 29.41 -27.92
CA ASN A 150 1.97 29.65 -28.93
C ASN A 150 1.25 29.92 -30.26
N THR A 151 1.27 31.17 -30.71
CA THR A 151 1.06 31.54 -32.11
C THR A 151 2.02 32.66 -32.41
N GLY A 152 2.95 32.36 -33.31
CA GLY A 152 4.07 33.21 -33.64
C GLY A 152 3.68 34.52 -34.31
N ALA A 153 4.58 35.48 -34.21
CA ALA A 153 4.88 36.48 -35.21
C ALA A 153 6.22 37.13 -34.82
N GLU A 154 6.95 37.57 -35.84
CA GLU A 154 8.11 38.47 -35.76
C GLU A 154 9.49 37.88 -35.47
N ASN A 155 9.93 37.03 -36.42
CA ASN A 155 11.31 37.04 -36.90
C ASN A 155 11.39 37.83 -38.22
N ARG A 156 11.96 39.04 -38.17
CA ARG A 156 12.74 39.77 -39.19
C ARG A 156 12.99 41.18 -38.61
N ARG A 157 14.16 41.53 -38.05
CA ARG A 157 15.35 42.03 -38.78
C ARG A 157 14.91 42.82 -40.02
N GLY A 158 14.95 44.15 -40.06
CA GLY A 158 16.06 45.02 -39.67
C GLY A 158 16.74 45.46 -40.96
N LYS A 159 16.59 46.74 -41.30
CA LYS A 159 17.26 47.48 -42.38
C LYS A 159 16.85 47.14 -43.82
#